data_AF-A0A2A5G1E7-F1
#
_entry.id   AF-A0A2A5G1E7-F1
#
_cell.length_a   1.000
_cell.length_b   1.000
_cell.length_c   1.000
_cell.angle_alpha   90.00
_cell.angle_beta   90.00
_cell.angle_gamma   90.00
#
_symmetry.space_group_name_H-M   'P 1'
#
loop_
_entity.id
_entity.type
_entity.pdbx_description
1 polymer ?
#
loop_
_entity_poly.entity_id
_entity_poly.type
_entity_poly.pdbx_seq_one_letter_code
_entity_poly.pdbx_strand_id
1 'polypeptide(L)'
;PTNKTIYSASEIEGNSLTKEQKKKKELILREVYRQLKNLCKAQSNYIDALGFYRNEYAAYWKYIKANKKEVSFEDRFLVGLGRHVSNFGQSFIRPLIWLIIMHGILFLLLVIFNYKGFNFSFNHSWNSFREGFGEYWYLLNPVHRFTDDMAGGLKTIDFLMRLSSGFFIYHIIRASRKFAQL
;
A
#
# COMPACT_ATOMS: atom_id res chain seq x y z
N PRO A 1 5.63 -28.63 38.69
CA PRO A 1 4.33 -28.12 38.18
C PRO A 1 4.27 -26.58 38.26
N THR A 2 4.76 -25.91 37.23
CA THR A 2 4.72 -24.44 37.12
C THR A 2 3.30 -23.96 36.87
N ASN A 3 2.75 -23.27 37.86
CA ASN A 3 1.45 -22.61 37.82
C ASN A 3 1.50 -21.50 36.76
N LYS A 4 1.02 -21.79 35.55
CA LYS A 4 0.78 -20.77 34.52
C LYS A 4 -0.56 -20.13 34.85
N THR A 5 -0.53 -18.97 35.50
CA THR A 5 -1.68 -18.07 35.58
C THR A 5 -2.05 -17.65 34.16
N ILE A 6 -3.07 -18.31 33.62
CA ILE A 6 -3.76 -17.89 32.40
C ILE A 6 -4.58 -16.67 32.81
N TYR A 7 -4.04 -15.48 32.54
CA TYR A 7 -4.80 -14.25 32.75
C TYR A 7 -6.06 -14.29 31.89
N SER A 8 -7.23 -14.28 32.54
CA SER A 8 -8.52 -14.13 31.89
C SER A 8 -8.63 -12.74 31.28
N ALA A 9 -9.12 -12.64 30.04
CA ALA A 9 -9.32 -11.37 29.34
C ALA A 9 -10.24 -10.40 30.11
N SER A 10 -11.05 -10.90 31.04
CA SER A 10 -12.00 -10.13 31.85
C SER A 10 -11.36 -9.30 32.97
N GLU A 11 -10.12 -9.59 33.40
CA GLU A 11 -9.44 -8.81 34.47
C GLU A 11 -8.81 -7.50 33.96
N ILE A 12 -8.83 -7.28 32.65
CA ILE A 12 -8.21 -6.13 31.98
C ILE A 12 -9.21 -4.96 31.79
N GLU A 13 -10.50 -5.17 31.99
CA GLU A 13 -11.53 -4.18 31.64
C GLU A 13 -11.76 -3.08 32.68
N GLY A 14 -11.27 -3.23 33.91
CA GLY A 14 -11.51 -2.25 34.99
C GLY A 14 -10.42 -1.19 35.21
N ASN A 15 -9.24 -1.31 34.59
CA ASN A 15 -8.11 -0.43 34.87
C ASN A 15 -7.40 -0.02 33.58
N SER A 16 -7.14 1.28 33.40
CA SER A 16 -6.49 1.77 32.18
C SER A 16 -5.11 1.13 32.04
N LEU A 17 -4.98 0.20 31.07
CA LEU A 17 -3.72 -0.50 30.80
C LEU A 17 -2.54 0.47 30.72
N THR A 18 -1.47 0.17 31.45
CA THR A 18 -0.18 0.88 31.33
C THR A 18 0.37 0.72 29.91
N LYS A 19 1.25 1.65 29.48
CA LYS A 19 1.85 1.63 28.13
C LYS A 19 2.54 0.29 27.81
N GLU A 20 3.24 -0.28 28.80
CA GLU A 20 3.89 -1.60 28.68
C GLU A 20 2.89 -2.75 28.53
N GLN A 21 1.81 -2.77 29.31
CA GLN A 21 0.77 -3.80 29.17
C GLN A 21 0.06 -3.70 27.81
N LYS A 22 -0.19 -2.49 27.30
CA LYS A 22 -0.73 -2.27 25.95
C LYS A 22 0.21 -2.84 24.88
N LYS A 23 1.51 -2.58 24.99
CA LYS A 23 2.53 -3.11 24.08
C LYS A 23 2.54 -4.64 24.06
N LYS A 24 2.57 -5.26 25.24
CA LYS A 24 2.54 -6.72 25.39
C LYS A 24 1.26 -7.33 24.83
N LYS A 25 0.11 -6.69 25.04
CA LYS A 25 -1.19 -7.10 24.49
C LYS A 25 -1.16 -7.17 22.96
N GLU A 26 -0.66 -6.14 22.29
CA GLU A 26 -0.61 -6.12 20.81
C GLU A 26 0.35 -7.19 20.24
N LEU A 27 1.46 -7.49 20.93
CA LEU A 27 2.37 -8.57 20.54
C LEU A 27 1.73 -9.96 20.69
N ILE A 28 1.05 -10.20 21.81
CA ILE A 28 0.30 -11.45 22.03
C ILE A 28 -0.79 -11.60 20.97
N LEU A 29 -1.53 -10.53 20.70
CA LEU A 29 -2.61 -10.54 19.73
C LEU A 29 -2.10 -10.86 18.31
N ARG A 30 -0.95 -10.30 17.91
CA ARG A 30 -0.27 -10.64 16.66
C ARG A 30 0.06 -12.14 16.61
N GLU A 31 0.58 -12.70 17.70
CA GLU A 31 0.94 -14.12 17.76
C GLU A 31 -0.27 -15.04 17.64
N VAL A 32 -1.36 -14.70 18.32
CA VAL A 32 -2.65 -15.42 18.21
C VAL A 32 -3.14 -15.42 16.77
N TYR A 33 -3.16 -14.27 16.09
CA TYR A 33 -3.56 -14.21 14.68
C TYR A 33 -2.63 -15.01 13.76
N ARG A 34 -1.33 -15.04 14.05
CA ARG A 34 -0.36 -15.84 13.30
C ARG A 34 -0.68 -17.34 13.42
N GLN A 35 -1.01 -17.82 14.61
CA GLN A 35 -1.40 -19.21 14.85
C GLN A 35 -2.73 -19.55 14.18
N LEU A 36 -3.76 -18.71 14.34
CA LEU A 36 -5.06 -18.90 13.69
C LEU A 36 -4.96 -18.93 12.17
N LYS A 37 -4.18 -18.02 11.57
CA LYS A 37 -3.89 -18.04 10.13
C LYS A 37 -3.30 -19.38 9.68
N ASN A 38 -2.32 -19.91 10.42
CA ASN A 38 -1.67 -21.18 10.07
C ASN A 38 -2.63 -22.37 10.20
N LEU A 39 -3.49 -22.37 11.22
CA LEU A 39 -4.56 -23.37 11.38
C LEU A 39 -5.56 -23.33 10.23
N CYS A 40 -6.06 -22.15 9.87
CA CYS A 40 -6.99 -22.00 8.74
C CYS A 40 -6.37 -22.43 7.41
N LYS A 41 -5.08 -22.12 7.19
CA LYS A 41 -4.34 -22.62 6.02
C LYS A 41 -4.22 -24.14 6.01
N ALA A 42 -3.97 -24.77 7.16
CA ALA A 42 -3.91 -26.23 7.27
C ALA A 42 -5.27 -26.88 6.99
N GLN A 43 -6.36 -26.20 7.32
CA GLN A 43 -7.73 -26.62 7.02
C GLN A 43 -8.21 -26.23 5.61
N SER A 44 -7.33 -25.70 4.75
CA SER A 44 -7.67 -25.18 3.41
C SER A 44 -8.75 -24.08 3.43
N ASN A 45 -8.98 -23.43 4.58
CA ASN A 45 -9.87 -22.29 4.69
C ASN A 45 -9.09 -20.99 4.47
N TYR A 46 -8.93 -20.64 3.20
CA TYR A 46 -8.13 -19.50 2.77
C TYR A 46 -8.80 -18.14 3.03
N ILE A 47 -10.14 -18.09 3.05
CA ILE A 47 -10.90 -16.85 3.31
C ILE A 47 -10.66 -16.37 4.74
N ASP A 48 -10.82 -17.26 5.72
CA ASP A 48 -10.57 -16.90 7.12
C ASP A 48 -9.10 -16.67 7.40
N ALA A 49 -8.21 -17.42 6.74
CA ALA A 49 -6.77 -17.17 6.80
C ALA A 49 -6.41 -15.74 6.33
N LEU A 50 -7.11 -15.22 5.31
CA LEU A 50 -6.93 -13.84 4.85
C LEU A 50 -7.44 -12.84 5.90
N GLY A 51 -8.57 -13.12 6.54
CA GLY A 51 -9.10 -12.34 7.66
C GLY A 51 -8.10 -12.24 8.81
N PHE A 52 -7.55 -13.37 9.27
CA PHE A 52 -6.55 -13.40 10.34
C PHE A 52 -5.24 -12.73 9.94
N TYR A 53 -4.80 -12.88 8.69
CA TYR A 53 -3.65 -12.13 8.17
C TYR A 53 -3.86 -10.61 8.25
N ARG A 54 -5.07 -10.12 7.94
CA ARG A 54 -5.40 -8.68 8.08
C ARG A 54 -5.21 -8.22 9.52
N ASN A 55 -5.75 -9.00 10.44
CA ASN A 55 -5.78 -8.67 11.86
C ASN A 55 -4.37 -8.75 12.48
N GLU A 56 -3.54 -9.70 12.05
CA GLU A 56 -2.11 -9.80 12.40
C GLU A 56 -1.36 -8.50 12.07
N TYR A 57 -1.49 -8.02 10.83
CA TYR A 57 -0.85 -6.77 10.40
C TYR A 57 -1.45 -5.52 11.04
N ALA A 58 -2.75 -5.53 11.34
CA ALA A 58 -3.39 -4.43 12.06
C ALA A 58 -2.86 -4.31 13.50
N ALA A 59 -2.69 -5.43 14.22
CA ALA A 59 -2.07 -5.47 15.53
C ALA A 59 -0.60 -5.02 15.47
N TYR A 60 0.15 -5.49 14.45
CA TYR A 60 1.53 -5.07 14.25
C TYR A 60 1.66 -3.56 13.97
N TRP A 61 0.75 -2.98 13.19
CA TRP A 61 0.73 -1.53 12.97
C TRP A 61 0.43 -0.74 14.25
N LYS A 62 -0.50 -1.22 15.09
CA LYS A 62 -0.76 -0.61 16.41
C LYS A 62 0.49 -0.64 17.29
N TYR A 63 1.19 -1.77 17.31
CA TYR A 63 2.47 -1.91 18.00
C TYR A 63 3.52 -0.89 17.49
N ILE A 64 3.71 -0.78 16.18
CA ILE A 64 4.67 0.18 15.60
C ILE A 64 4.28 1.63 15.91
N LYS A 65 3.00 1.98 15.82
CA LYS A 65 2.51 3.34 16.11
C LYS A 65 2.71 3.71 17.58
N ALA A 66 2.59 2.75 18.49
CA ALA A 66 2.86 2.93 19.91
C ALA A 66 4.36 3.04 20.22
N ASN A 67 5.21 2.32 19.47
CA ASN A 67 6.65 2.18 19.73
C ASN A 67 7.51 2.85 18.65
N LYS A 68 7.19 4.11 18.30
CA LYS A 68 7.87 4.84 17.21
C LYS A 68 9.39 4.99 17.39
N LYS A 69 9.89 4.93 18.63
CA LYS A 69 11.31 5.09 18.96
C LYS A 69 12.09 3.78 18.89
N GLU A 70 11.42 2.64 19.03
CA GLU A 70 12.07 1.32 19.08
C GLU A 70 12.09 0.62 17.72
N VAL A 71 11.17 0.99 16.84
CA VAL A 71 11.07 0.40 15.49
C VAL A 71 11.79 1.29 14.49
N SER A 72 12.61 0.68 13.63
CA SER A 72 13.30 1.38 12.54
C SER A 72 12.31 2.17 11.68
N PHE A 73 12.75 3.33 11.19
CA PHE A 73 11.96 4.15 10.27
C PHE A 73 11.55 3.36 9.02
N GLU A 74 12.45 2.52 8.51
CA GLU A 74 12.26 1.70 7.31
C GLU A 74 11.10 0.71 7.47
N ASP A 75 11.10 -0.07 8.56
CA ASP A 75 10.03 -1.01 8.87
C ASP A 75 8.68 -0.32 9.01
N ARG A 76 8.67 0.84 9.68
CA ARG A 76 7.47 1.65 9.83
C ARG A 76 6.96 2.15 8.49
N PHE A 77 7.86 2.62 7.63
CA PHE A 77 7.52 3.08 6.29
C PHE A 77 6.96 1.94 5.45
N LEU A 78 7.62 0.78 5.43
CA LEU A 78 7.20 -0.38 4.65
C LEU A 78 5.82 -0.90 5.06
N VAL A 79 5.58 -1.04 6.37
CA VAL A 79 4.28 -1.51 6.90
C VAL A 79 3.18 -0.46 6.64
N GLY A 80 3.50 0.82 6.81
CA GLY A 80 2.59 1.92 6.51
C GLY A 80 2.21 1.97 5.03
N LEU A 81 3.20 1.88 4.15
CA LEU A 81 3.02 1.85 2.70
C LEU A 81 2.15 0.65 2.29
N GLY A 82 2.43 -0.55 2.83
CA GLY A 82 1.63 -1.74 2.59
C GLY A 82 0.16 -1.56 3.00
N ARG A 83 -0.11 -0.88 4.11
CA ARG A 83 -1.46 -0.56 4.58
C ARG A 83 -2.18 0.39 3.61
N HIS A 84 -1.54 1.48 3.23
CA HIS A 84 -2.15 2.53 2.41
C HIS A 84 -2.32 2.12 0.94
N VAL A 85 -1.33 1.46 0.35
CA VAL A 85 -1.33 1.10 -1.07
C VAL A 85 -2.22 -0.10 -1.35
N SER A 86 -2.23 -1.12 -0.48
CA SER A 86 -2.86 -2.41 -0.82
C SER A 86 -3.62 -3.08 0.33
N ASN A 87 -3.82 -2.41 1.47
CA ASN A 87 -4.39 -3.01 2.67
C ASN A 87 -3.64 -4.30 3.09
N PHE A 88 -2.31 -4.28 3.06
CA PHE A 88 -1.45 -5.46 3.26
C PHE A 88 -1.59 -6.53 2.16
N GLY A 89 -1.77 -6.09 0.91
CA GLY A 89 -1.93 -6.99 -0.24
C GLY A 89 -3.26 -7.75 -0.25
N GLN A 90 -4.32 -7.13 0.27
CA GLN A 90 -5.68 -7.69 0.33
C GLN A 90 -6.68 -6.94 -0.54
N SER A 91 -6.25 -5.89 -1.25
CA SER A 91 -7.10 -5.20 -2.20
C SER A 91 -6.29 -4.94 -3.46
N PHE A 92 -6.81 -5.37 -4.60
CA PHE A 92 -6.27 -5.04 -5.93
C PHE A 92 -6.81 -3.69 -6.44
N ILE A 93 -7.97 -3.24 -5.94
CA ILE A 93 -8.60 -1.98 -6.32
C ILE A 93 -7.79 -0.78 -5.79
N ARG A 94 -7.29 -0.86 -4.55
CA ARG A 94 -6.49 0.22 -3.96
C ARG A 94 -5.22 0.58 -4.75
N PRO A 95 -4.35 -0.37 -5.15
CA PRO A 95 -3.18 -0.04 -5.94
C PRO A 95 -3.55 0.49 -7.34
N LEU A 96 -4.69 0.09 -7.91
CA LEU A 96 -5.19 0.66 -9.17
C LEU A 96 -5.60 2.13 -9.01
N ILE A 97 -6.30 2.47 -7.93
CA ILE A 97 -6.65 3.87 -7.64
C ILE A 97 -5.38 4.70 -7.41
N TRP A 98 -4.42 4.18 -6.63
CA TRP A 98 -3.14 4.86 -6.40
C TRP A 98 -2.32 5.04 -7.67
N LEU A 99 -2.35 4.07 -8.59
CA LEU A 99 -1.72 4.18 -9.90
C LEU A 99 -2.26 5.40 -10.65
N ILE A 100 -3.59 5.51 -10.77
CA ILE A 100 -4.26 6.59 -11.50
C ILE A 100 -3.96 7.95 -10.85
N ILE A 101 -4.08 8.05 -9.52
CA ILE A 101 -3.84 9.29 -8.78
C ILE A 101 -2.39 9.75 -8.90
N MET A 102 -1.42 8.86 -8.63
CA MET A 102 0.00 9.23 -8.66
C MET A 102 0.44 9.57 -10.08
N HIS A 103 -0.01 8.81 -11.09
CA HIS A 103 0.27 9.18 -12.48
C HIS A 103 -0.41 10.48 -12.87
N GLY A 104 -1.63 10.75 -12.39
CA GLY A 104 -2.31 12.01 -12.64
C GLY A 104 -1.53 13.21 -12.10
N ILE A 105 -0.98 13.08 -10.88
CA ILE A 105 -0.13 14.11 -10.27
C ILE A 105 1.15 14.32 -11.08
N LEU A 106 1.83 13.24 -11.49
CA LEU A 106 3.07 13.33 -12.27
C LEU A 106 2.83 13.89 -13.68
N PHE A 107 1.72 13.53 -14.32
CA PHE A 107 1.31 14.08 -15.61
C PHE A 107 0.99 15.57 -15.50
N LEU A 108 0.28 15.98 -14.45
CA LEU A 108 0.02 17.40 -14.21
C LEU A 108 1.33 18.19 -14.00
N LEU A 109 2.30 17.61 -13.30
CA LEU A 109 3.63 18.18 -13.15
C LEU A 109 4.33 18.35 -14.51
N LEU A 110 4.26 17.34 -15.39
CA LEU A 110 4.79 17.46 -16.77
C LEU A 110 4.14 18.59 -17.56
N VAL A 111 2.81 18.74 -17.47
CA VAL A 111 2.08 19.81 -18.15
C VAL A 111 2.51 21.18 -17.63
N ILE A 112 2.72 21.35 -16.32
CA ILE A 112 3.25 22.60 -15.73
C ILE A 112 4.63 22.95 -16.33
N PHE A 113 5.48 21.94 -16.54
CA PHE A 113 6.80 22.10 -17.15
C PHE A 113 6.77 22.15 -18.69
N ASN A 114 5.62 22.43 -19.30
CA ASN A 114 5.44 22.60 -20.75
C ASN A 114 5.88 21.38 -21.59
N TYR A 115 5.60 20.17 -21.10
CA TYR A 115 5.80 18.93 -21.86
C TYR A 115 5.05 18.98 -23.20
N LYS A 116 5.76 18.79 -24.33
CA LYS A 116 5.22 18.79 -25.71
C LYS A 116 4.33 19.99 -26.07
N GLY A 117 4.51 21.14 -25.40
CA GLY A 117 3.67 22.33 -25.62
C GLY A 117 2.26 22.25 -25.05
N PHE A 118 1.95 21.21 -24.25
CA PHE A 118 0.71 21.17 -23.48
C PHE A 118 0.69 22.30 -22.45
N ASN A 119 -0.40 23.06 -22.45
CA ASN A 119 -0.65 24.15 -21.52
C ASN A 119 -1.96 23.92 -20.79
N PHE A 120 -2.01 24.34 -19.53
CA PHE A 120 -3.25 24.26 -18.76
C PHE A 120 -4.24 25.31 -19.29
N SER A 121 -5.33 24.84 -19.88
CA SER A 121 -6.41 25.70 -20.39
C SER A 121 -7.73 25.26 -19.79
N PHE A 122 -8.52 26.23 -19.36
CA PHE A 122 -9.90 26.02 -18.93
C PHE A 122 -10.88 25.99 -20.12
N ASN A 123 -10.40 26.20 -21.35
CA ASN A 123 -11.25 26.13 -22.52
C ASN A 123 -11.54 24.68 -22.88
N HIS A 124 -12.82 24.31 -22.93
CA HIS A 124 -13.26 22.93 -23.08
C HIS A 124 -13.21 22.53 -24.57
N SER A 125 -12.10 21.95 -24.99
CA SER A 125 -11.95 21.30 -26.30
C SER A 125 -11.89 19.79 -26.12
N TRP A 126 -12.86 19.08 -26.68
CA TRP A 126 -12.89 17.61 -26.63
C TRP A 126 -11.67 16.97 -27.32
N ASN A 127 -11.18 17.59 -28.40
CA ASN A 127 -10.00 17.11 -29.12
C ASN A 127 -8.75 17.21 -28.24
N SER A 128 -8.56 18.35 -27.56
CA SER A 128 -7.43 18.56 -26.65
C SER A 128 -7.50 17.65 -25.43
N PHE A 129 -8.71 17.37 -24.92
CA PHE A 129 -8.90 16.37 -23.87
C PHE A 129 -8.50 14.97 -24.33
N ARG A 130 -8.92 14.54 -25.52
CA ARG A 130 -8.60 13.22 -26.06
C ARG A 130 -7.10 13.04 -26.31
N GLU A 131 -6.43 14.08 -26.82
CA GLU A 131 -4.97 14.08 -27.01
C GLU A 131 -4.23 13.97 -25.67
N GLY A 132 -4.60 14.80 -24.68
CA GLY A 132 -4.01 14.73 -23.34
C GLY A 132 -4.28 13.40 -22.65
N PHE A 133 -5.49 12.84 -22.79
CA PHE A 133 -5.84 11.53 -22.27
C PHE A 133 -5.05 10.40 -22.96
N GLY A 134 -4.82 10.51 -24.28
CA GLY A 134 -3.99 9.58 -25.04
C GLY A 134 -2.54 9.59 -24.58
N GLU A 135 -1.95 10.78 -24.41
CA GLU A 135 -0.58 10.94 -23.89
C GLU A 135 -0.46 10.44 -22.44
N TYR A 136 -1.46 10.71 -21.60
CA TYR A 136 -1.52 10.17 -20.23
C TYR A 136 -1.46 8.63 -20.22
N TRP A 137 -2.25 7.98 -21.08
CA TRP A 137 -2.25 6.52 -21.20
C TRP A 137 -0.98 5.95 -21.84
N TYR A 138 -0.39 6.68 -22.78
CA TYR A 138 0.91 6.31 -23.34
C TYR A 138 2.01 6.32 -22.25
N LEU A 139 2.03 7.36 -21.40
CA LEU A 139 3.02 7.49 -20.31
C LEU A 139 2.79 6.52 -19.16
N LEU A 140 1.55 6.07 -18.94
CA LEU A 140 1.24 5.03 -17.95
C LEU A 140 1.92 3.69 -18.28
N ASN A 141 2.15 3.40 -19.56
CA ASN A 141 2.87 2.21 -19.97
C ASN A 141 4.36 2.36 -19.59
N PRO A 142 4.93 1.56 -18.67
CA PRO A 142 6.32 1.71 -18.25
C PRO A 142 7.35 1.49 -19.37
N VAL A 143 6.94 0.89 -20.49
CA VAL A 143 7.82 0.49 -21.61
C VAL A 143 7.81 1.54 -22.75
N HIS A 144 7.20 2.71 -22.55
CA HIS A 144 7.20 3.76 -23.57
C HIS A 144 8.63 4.28 -23.86
N ARG A 145 8.85 4.78 -25.09
CA ARG A 145 10.17 5.29 -25.51
C ARG A 145 10.49 6.60 -24.81
N PHE A 146 11.75 6.77 -24.38
CA PHE A 146 12.20 8.09 -23.94
C PHE A 146 12.12 9.05 -25.13
N THR A 147 11.52 10.19 -24.88
CA THR A 147 11.48 11.30 -25.82
C THR A 147 12.81 12.06 -25.70
N ASP A 148 13.62 11.98 -26.75
CA ASP A 148 15.00 12.47 -26.75
C ASP A 148 15.10 14.00 -26.55
N ASP A 149 14.06 14.73 -26.98
CA ASP A 149 13.96 16.20 -26.98
C ASP A 149 13.67 16.84 -25.61
N MET A 150 13.70 16.07 -24.52
CA MET A 150 13.32 16.56 -23.20
C MET A 150 14.49 17.13 -22.40
N ALA A 151 14.26 18.31 -21.81
CA ALA A 151 15.14 18.87 -20.79
C ALA A 151 15.33 17.90 -19.61
N GLY A 152 16.49 17.94 -18.94
CA GLY A 152 16.85 16.96 -17.89
C GLY A 152 15.84 16.83 -16.74
N GLY A 153 15.13 17.91 -16.39
CA GLY A 153 14.06 17.88 -15.40
C GLY A 153 12.85 17.05 -15.84
N LEU A 154 12.41 17.18 -17.10
CA LEU A 154 11.32 16.41 -17.69
C LEU A 154 11.68 14.91 -17.79
N LYS A 155 12.94 14.60 -18.14
CA LYS A 155 13.45 13.22 -18.16
C LYS A 155 13.40 12.55 -16.78
N THR A 156 13.67 13.31 -15.71
CA THR A 156 13.56 12.80 -14.34
C THR A 156 12.11 12.46 -13.97
N ILE A 157 11.15 13.30 -14.36
CA ILE A 157 9.72 13.06 -14.11
C ILE A 157 9.24 11.85 -14.91
N ASP A 158 9.66 11.73 -16.17
CA ASP A 158 9.37 10.58 -17.03
C ASP A 158 9.89 9.27 -16.42
N PHE A 159 11.12 9.28 -15.93
CA PHE A 159 11.70 8.14 -15.21
C PHE A 159 10.90 7.78 -13.96
N LEU A 160 10.47 8.79 -13.17
CA LEU A 160 9.67 8.56 -11.97
C LEU A 160 8.29 7.96 -12.29
N MET A 161 7.66 8.37 -13.40
CA MET A 161 6.42 7.76 -13.87
C MET A 161 6.61 6.28 -14.20
N ARG A 162 7.69 5.91 -14.91
CA ARG A 162 8.01 4.50 -15.20
C ARG A 162 8.24 3.67 -13.93
N LEU A 163 8.97 4.23 -12.97
CA LEU A 163 9.21 3.57 -11.69
C LEU A 163 7.89 3.34 -10.95
N SER A 164 7.01 4.35 -10.95
CA SER A 164 5.71 4.27 -10.28
C SER A 164 4.76 3.28 -10.96
N SER A 165 4.67 3.28 -12.30
CA SER A 165 3.82 2.33 -13.05
C SER A 165 4.29 0.91 -12.83
N GLY A 166 5.59 0.64 -12.97
CA GLY A 166 6.16 -0.68 -12.69
C GLY A 166 5.84 -1.17 -11.27
N PHE A 167 6.01 -0.31 -10.27
CA PHE A 167 5.71 -0.63 -8.87
C PHE A 167 4.23 -0.99 -8.67
N PHE A 168 3.31 -0.16 -9.17
CA PHE A 168 1.88 -0.39 -8.98
C PHE A 168 1.35 -1.57 -9.81
N ILE A 169 1.83 -1.76 -11.05
CA ILE A 169 1.49 -2.93 -11.88
C ILE A 169 1.93 -4.21 -11.17
N TYR A 170 3.15 -4.26 -10.62
CA TYR A 170 3.61 -5.39 -9.82
C TYR A 170 2.68 -5.65 -8.62
N HIS A 171 2.28 -4.60 -7.90
CA HIS A 171 1.36 -4.73 -6.77
C HIS A 171 -0.04 -5.23 -7.18
N ILE A 172 -0.54 -4.83 -8.35
CA ILE A 172 -1.80 -5.34 -8.93
C ILE A 172 -1.65 -6.84 -9.23
N ILE A 173 -0.61 -7.24 -9.98
CA ILE A 173 -0.36 -8.65 -10.34
C ILE A 173 -0.24 -9.51 -9.07
N ARG A 174 0.53 -9.03 -8.08
CA ARG A 174 0.73 -9.73 -6.81
C ARG A 174 -0.59 -9.88 -6.04
N ALA A 175 -1.42 -8.86 -6.01
CA ALA A 175 -2.73 -8.92 -5.35
C ALA A 175 -3.67 -9.89 -6.09
N SER A 176 -3.75 -9.81 -7.42
CA SER A 176 -4.59 -10.67 -8.25
C SER A 176 -4.22 -12.16 -8.12
N ARG A 177 -2.92 -12.50 -8.10
CA ARG A 177 -2.46 -13.88 -7.89
C ARG A 177 -2.92 -14.46 -6.55
N LYS A 178 -3.01 -13.63 -5.51
CA LYS A 178 -3.47 -14.07 -4.18
C LYS A 178 -4.97 -14.38 -4.15
N PHE A 179 -5.75 -13.70 -4.99
CA PHE A 179 -7.18 -13.99 -5.19
C PHE A 179 -7.43 -15.18 -6.11
N ALA A 180 -6.55 -15.43 -7.08
CA ALA A 180 -6.67 -16.59 -7.97
C ALA A 180 -6.29 -17.93 -7.29
N GLN A 181 -5.66 -17.87 -6.10
CA GLN A 181 -5.29 -19.04 -5.28
C GLN A 181 -6.27 -19.31 -4.13
N LEU A 182 -7.32 -18.48 -4.00
CA LEU A 182 -8.47 -18.70 -3.11
C LEU A 182 -9.48 -19.60 -3.82
#